data_AF-A0A124RCK1-F1
#
_entry.id   AF-A0A124RCK1-F1
#
_cell.length_a   1.000
_cell.length_b   1.000
_cell.length_c   1.000
_cell.angle_alpha   90.00
_cell.angle_beta   90.00
_cell.angle_gamma   90.00
#
_symmetry.space_group_name_H-M   'P 1'
#
loop_
_entity.id
_entity.type
_entity.pdbx_description
1 polymer ?
#
loop_
_entity_poly.entity_id
_entity_poly.type
_entity_poly.pdbx_seq_one_letter_code
_entity_poly.pdbx_strand_id
1 'polypeptide(L)'
;MSELSIAVVSKALDGLMRRQEVISNNIANAGSAGYRAQYVTFEHSLAHAATTSNDGQLHAIASVRPELHVALDESENRLDLQATYASETSMRYEMLADMLAKSLQIESVVLNSSGK
;
A
#
# COMPACT_ATOMS: atom_id res chain seq x y z
N MET A 1 3.37 -18.83 -1.27
CA MET A 1 4.25 -17.64 -1.28
C MET A 1 5.14 -17.74 -0.03
N SER A 2 6.31 -17.09 0.05
CA SER A 2 7.07 -17.15 1.33
C SER A 2 6.38 -16.27 2.38
N GLU A 3 6.59 -16.57 3.67
CA GLU A 3 6.10 -15.73 4.79
C GLU A 3 6.55 -14.27 4.62
N LEU A 4 7.79 -14.07 4.20
CA LEU A 4 8.34 -12.75 3.89
C LEU A 4 7.55 -12.02 2.81
N SER A 5 7.24 -12.71 1.71
CA SER A 5 6.46 -12.12 0.62
C SER A 5 5.03 -11.78 1.06
N ILE A 6 4.39 -12.62 1.89
CA ILE A 6 3.07 -12.33 2.47
C ILE A 6 3.15 -11.07 3.36
N ALA A 7 4.17 -10.94 4.19
CA ALA A 7 4.37 -9.78 5.04
C ALA A 7 4.57 -8.49 4.23
N VAL A 8 5.38 -8.53 3.17
CA VAL A 8 5.59 -7.38 2.27
C VAL A 8 4.30 -6.98 1.56
N VAL A 9 3.56 -7.96 0.99
CA VAL A 9 2.31 -7.68 0.28
C VAL A 9 1.25 -7.11 1.23
N SER A 10 1.09 -7.70 2.42
CA SER A 10 0.17 -7.20 3.45
C SER A 10 0.50 -5.75 3.82
N LYS A 11 1.79 -5.44 4.00
CA LYS A 11 2.24 -4.09 4.34
C LYS A 11 2.06 -3.09 3.20
N ALA A 12 2.25 -3.52 1.96
CA ALA A 12 1.97 -2.70 0.79
C ALA A 12 0.46 -2.39 0.67
N LEU A 13 -0.41 -3.34 0.97
CA LEU A 13 -1.86 -3.13 1.01
C LEU A 13 -2.25 -2.09 2.07
N ASP A 14 -1.68 -2.13 3.28
CA ASP A 14 -1.87 -1.09 4.31
C ASP A 14 -1.51 0.30 3.77
N GLY A 15 -0.35 0.41 3.10
CA GLY A 15 0.13 1.67 2.53
C GLY A 15 -0.75 2.21 1.41
N LEU A 16 -1.21 1.33 0.52
CA LEU A 16 -2.12 1.69 -0.57
C LEU A 16 -3.50 2.11 -0.03
N MET A 17 -4.01 1.42 0.98
CA MET A 17 -5.26 1.80 1.64
C MET A 17 -5.13 3.20 2.25
N ARG A 18 -4.04 3.46 3.00
CA ARG A 18 -3.79 4.78 3.59
C ARG A 18 -3.66 5.88 2.52
N ARG A 19 -3.04 5.57 1.37
CA ARG A 19 -2.98 6.48 0.23
C ARG A 19 -4.38 6.76 -0.35
N GLN A 20 -5.22 5.74 -0.48
CA GLN A 20 -6.60 5.91 -0.97
C GLN A 20 -7.43 6.83 -0.08
N GLU A 21 -7.30 6.71 1.25
CA GLU A 21 -7.94 7.63 2.20
C GLU A 21 -7.50 9.08 1.99
N VAL A 22 -6.18 9.29 1.79
CA VAL A 22 -5.62 10.62 1.57
C VAL A 22 -6.08 11.21 0.23
N ILE A 23 -6.11 10.42 -0.84
CA ILE A 23 -6.65 10.85 -2.13
C ILE A 23 -8.14 11.21 -1.99
N SER A 24 -8.92 10.42 -1.26
CA SER A 24 -10.34 10.74 -1.01
C SER A 24 -10.50 12.07 -0.26
N ASN A 25 -9.65 12.34 0.74
CA ASN A 25 -9.63 13.63 1.44
C ASN A 25 -9.25 14.79 0.52
N ASN A 26 -8.25 14.60 -0.35
CA ASN A 26 -7.83 15.61 -1.32
C ASN A 26 -8.98 15.97 -2.28
N ILE A 27 -9.67 14.96 -2.83
CA ILE A 27 -10.83 15.13 -3.72
C ILE A 27 -11.96 15.86 -3.00
N ALA A 28 -12.30 15.46 -1.77
CA ALA A 28 -13.38 16.06 -0.99
C ALA A 28 -13.13 17.54 -0.67
N ASN A 29 -11.86 17.94 -0.54
CA ASN A 29 -11.46 19.31 -0.23
C ASN A 29 -10.93 20.08 -1.45
N ALA A 30 -11.07 19.53 -2.67
CA ALA A 30 -10.67 20.23 -3.88
C ALA A 30 -11.48 21.53 -4.04
N GLY A 31 -10.78 22.66 -4.05
CA GLY A 31 -11.40 24.00 -4.10
C GLY A 31 -11.71 24.63 -2.73
N SER A 32 -11.40 23.94 -1.62
CA SER A 32 -11.46 24.55 -0.29
C SER A 32 -10.33 25.56 -0.10
N ALA A 33 -10.65 26.76 0.35
CA ALA A 33 -9.67 27.82 0.56
C ALA A 33 -8.61 27.43 1.59
N GLY A 34 -7.33 27.55 1.22
CA GLY A 34 -6.20 27.23 2.09
C GLY A 34 -5.97 25.73 2.34
N TYR A 35 -6.70 24.84 1.66
CA TYR A 35 -6.43 23.41 1.73
C TYR A 35 -5.20 23.05 0.90
N ARG A 36 -4.29 22.28 1.49
CA ARG A 36 -3.11 21.72 0.81
C ARG A 36 -3.28 20.23 0.66
N ALA A 37 -3.06 19.73 -0.55
CA ALA A 37 -3.08 18.30 -0.81
C ALA A 37 -2.11 17.57 0.12
N GLN A 38 -2.48 16.36 0.52
CA GLN A 38 -1.60 15.46 1.24
C GLN A 38 -1.24 14.27 0.37
N TYR A 39 -0.14 13.61 0.67
CA TYR A 39 0.24 12.36 0.00
C TYR A 39 0.92 11.40 0.97
N VAL A 40 1.02 10.14 0.56
CA VAL A 40 1.53 9.05 1.40
C VAL A 40 2.71 8.36 0.73
N THR A 41 3.79 8.20 1.47
CA THR A 41 4.97 7.43 1.05
C THR A 41 5.20 6.26 1.99
N PHE A 42 5.46 5.08 1.44
CA PHE A 42 5.81 3.90 2.24
C PHE A 42 6.69 2.91 1.47
N GLU A 43 6.69 2.97 0.13
CA GLU A 43 7.35 1.98 -0.72
C GLU A 43 8.86 1.93 -0.48
N HIS A 44 9.49 3.09 -0.26
CA HIS A 44 10.93 3.14 -0.02
C HIS A 44 11.30 2.49 1.32
N SER A 45 10.58 2.82 2.40
CA SER A 45 10.82 2.22 3.71
C SER A 45 10.48 0.73 3.72
N LEU A 46 9.44 0.32 2.99
CA LEU A 46 9.10 -1.08 2.80
C LEU A 46 10.17 -1.85 2.01
N ALA A 47 10.65 -1.28 0.91
CA ALA A 47 11.73 -1.89 0.12
C ALA A 47 13.01 -2.03 0.94
N HIS A 48 13.36 -1.00 1.72
CA HIS A 48 14.52 -1.03 2.61
C HIS A 48 14.37 -2.12 3.70
N ALA A 49 13.21 -2.20 4.35
CA ALA A 49 12.89 -3.24 5.32
C ALA A 49 13.00 -4.65 4.70
N ALA A 50 12.53 -4.81 3.47
CA ALA A 50 12.63 -6.06 2.71
C ALA A 50 14.06 -6.43 2.31
N THR A 51 15.06 -5.55 2.45
CA THR A 51 16.49 -5.85 2.21
C THR A 51 17.31 -5.98 3.50
N THR A 52 16.69 -5.83 4.67
CA THR A 52 17.35 -5.97 5.97
C THR A 52 17.80 -7.41 6.22
N SER A 53 18.91 -7.62 6.94
CA SER A 53 19.46 -8.94 7.27
C SER A 53 18.43 -9.87 7.94
N ASN A 54 18.57 -11.19 7.68
CA ASN A 54 17.57 -12.21 7.98
C ASN A 54 17.04 -12.24 9.43
N ASP A 55 17.87 -11.96 10.44
CA ASP A 55 17.47 -12.09 11.86
C ASP A 55 16.44 -11.05 12.33
N GLY A 56 16.09 -10.04 11.52
CA GLY A 56 15.11 -9.01 11.89
C GLY A 56 14.16 -8.58 10.78
N GLN A 57 14.19 -9.24 9.62
CA GLN A 57 13.55 -8.75 8.40
C GLN A 57 12.02 -8.67 8.52
N LEU A 58 11.37 -9.71 9.07
CA LEU A 58 9.92 -9.71 9.30
C LEU A 58 9.49 -8.61 10.27
N HIS A 59 10.27 -8.39 11.33
CA HIS A 59 10.01 -7.32 12.30
C HIS A 59 10.19 -5.94 11.68
N ALA A 60 11.23 -5.76 10.84
CA ALA A 60 11.46 -4.53 10.10
C ALA A 60 10.27 -4.20 9.18
N ILE A 61 9.77 -5.19 8.42
CA ILE A 61 8.60 -5.02 7.55
C ILE A 61 7.35 -4.67 8.35
N ALA A 62 7.08 -5.40 9.44
CA ALA A 62 5.92 -5.15 10.30
C ALA A 62 5.93 -3.72 10.88
N SER A 63 7.13 -3.19 11.16
CA SER A 63 7.35 -1.86 11.76
C SER A 63 7.23 -0.70 10.77
N VAL A 64 7.21 -0.96 9.45
CA VAL A 64 7.00 0.08 8.45
C VAL A 64 5.69 0.81 8.73
N ARG A 65 5.65 2.13 8.55
CA ARG A 65 4.43 2.92 8.65
C ARG A 65 4.34 3.82 7.43
N PRO A 66 3.15 3.97 6.82
CA PRO A 66 2.97 4.97 5.78
C PRO A 66 3.13 6.37 6.36
N GLU A 67 3.99 7.17 5.73
CA GLU A 67 4.26 8.55 6.14
C GLU A 67 3.35 9.50 5.39
N LEU A 68 2.72 10.42 6.12
CA LEU A 68 1.85 11.46 5.57
C LEU A 68 2.66 12.74 5.35
N HIS A 69 2.54 13.29 4.15
CA HIS A 69 3.18 14.54 3.75
C HIS A 69 2.14 15.55 3.30
N VAL A 70 2.50 16.83 3.38
CA VAL A 70 1.70 17.94 2.86
C VAL A 70 2.41 18.49 1.63
N ALA A 71 1.67 18.67 0.55
CA ALA A 71 2.18 19.25 -0.69
C ALA A 71 2.67 20.69 -0.45
N LEU A 72 3.78 21.03 -1.12
CA LEU A 72 4.39 22.35 -1.01
C LEU A 72 3.56 23.43 -1.71
N ASP A 73 2.90 23.05 -2.80
CA ASP A 73 2.06 23.92 -3.63
C ASP A 73 0.58 23.50 -3.55
N GLU A 74 -0.32 24.48 -3.55
CA GLU A 74 -1.76 24.28 -3.63
C GLU A 74 -2.19 23.73 -5.01
N SER A 75 -1.39 23.97 -6.05
CA SER A 75 -1.62 23.44 -7.41
C SER A 75 -1.56 21.90 -7.50
N GLU A 76 -1.00 21.25 -6.48
CA GLU A 76 -0.92 19.79 -6.35
C GLU A 76 -2.28 19.15 -6.01
N ASN A 77 -3.29 19.93 -5.57
CA ASN A 77 -4.66 19.42 -5.35
C ASN A 77 -5.55 19.45 -6.59
N ARG A 78 -4.98 19.22 -7.77
CA ARG A 78 -5.70 19.15 -9.04
C ARG A 78 -6.56 17.88 -9.13
N LEU A 79 -7.86 18.04 -9.33
CA LEU A 79 -8.83 16.93 -9.38
C LEU A 79 -8.49 15.85 -10.42
N ASP A 80 -7.99 16.26 -11.59
CA ASP A 80 -7.59 15.33 -12.64
C ASP A 80 -6.40 14.45 -12.20
N LEU A 81 -5.42 15.04 -11.51
CA LEU A 81 -4.31 14.28 -10.92
C LEU A 81 -4.77 13.35 -9.81
N GLN A 82 -5.65 13.82 -8.92
CA GLN A 82 -6.20 12.97 -7.85
C GLN A 82 -6.99 11.78 -8.40
N ALA A 83 -7.72 11.94 -9.52
CA ALA A 83 -8.40 10.85 -10.20
C ALA A 83 -7.42 9.83 -10.80
N THR A 84 -6.31 10.30 -11.38
CA THR A 84 -5.23 9.43 -11.85
C THR A 84 -4.61 8.64 -10.69
N TYR A 85 -4.25 9.31 -9.59
CA TYR A 85 -3.69 8.65 -8.42
C TYR A 85 -4.66 7.65 -7.77
N ALA A 86 -5.97 7.95 -7.74
CA ALA A 86 -6.98 7.02 -7.24
C ALA A 86 -7.03 5.74 -8.09
N SER A 87 -6.99 5.90 -9.42
CA SER A 87 -7.00 4.78 -10.37
C SER A 87 -5.76 3.92 -10.22
N GLU A 88 -4.57 4.52 -10.18
CA GLU A 88 -3.31 3.81 -9.98
C GLU A 88 -3.25 3.08 -8.65
N THR A 89 -3.72 3.73 -7.57
CA THR A 89 -3.73 3.15 -6.22
C THR A 89 -4.67 1.96 -6.15
N SER A 90 -5.87 2.08 -6.75
CA SER A 90 -6.87 1.00 -6.80
C SER A 90 -6.37 -0.20 -7.60
N MET A 91 -5.82 0.03 -8.80
CA MET A 91 -5.25 -1.04 -9.63
C MET A 91 -4.15 -1.80 -8.89
N ARG A 92 -3.21 -1.09 -8.25
CA ARG A 92 -2.14 -1.73 -7.48
C ARG A 92 -2.68 -2.52 -6.29
N TYR A 93 -3.67 -1.98 -5.59
CA TYR A 93 -4.29 -2.65 -4.45
C TYR A 93 -4.96 -3.95 -4.90
N GLU A 94 -5.79 -3.89 -5.94
CA GLU A 94 -6.49 -5.04 -6.49
C GLU A 94 -5.52 -6.13 -6.96
N MET A 95 -4.47 -5.76 -7.68
CA MET A 95 -3.43 -6.70 -8.14
C MET A 95 -2.77 -7.41 -6.96
N LEU A 96 -2.36 -6.67 -5.92
CA LEU A 96 -1.69 -7.25 -4.76
C LEU A 96 -2.64 -8.14 -3.93
N ALA A 97 -3.89 -7.71 -3.76
CA ALA A 97 -4.91 -8.49 -3.08
C ALA A 97 -5.23 -9.79 -3.82
N ASP A 98 -5.37 -9.75 -5.14
CA ASP A 98 -5.58 -10.93 -5.98
C ASP A 98 -4.41 -11.91 -5.90
N MET A 99 -3.16 -11.43 -5.96
CA MET A 99 -1.98 -12.27 -5.79
C MET A 99 -1.93 -12.95 -4.41
N LEU A 100 -2.25 -12.21 -3.34
CA LEU A 100 -2.30 -12.76 -1.98
C LEU A 100 -3.38 -13.84 -1.87
N ALA A 101 -4.59 -13.56 -2.36
CA ALA A 101 -5.70 -14.49 -2.35
C ALA A 101 -5.37 -15.78 -3.12
N LYS A 102 -4.77 -15.66 -4.32
CA LYS A 102 -4.30 -16.80 -5.12
C LYS A 102 -3.26 -17.63 -4.39
N SER A 103 -2.32 -17.00 -3.67
CA SER A 103 -1.32 -17.75 -2.90
C SER A 103 -1.97 -18.58 -1.79
N LEU A 104 -2.88 -17.99 -1.03
CA LEU A 104 -3.57 -18.67 0.07
C LEU A 104 -4.44 -19.82 -0.44
N GLN A 105 -5.08 -19.64 -1.59
CA GLN A 105 -5.84 -20.70 -2.25
C GLN A 105 -4.94 -21.90 -2.59
N ILE A 106 -3.77 -21.67 -3.20
CA ILE A 106 -2.82 -22.73 -3.55
C ILE A 106 -2.34 -23.46 -2.28
N GLU A 107 -1.99 -22.73 -1.22
CA GLU A 107 -1.56 -23.32 0.06
C GLU A 107 -2.66 -24.20 0.67
N SER A 108 -3.92 -23.76 0.66
CA SER A 108 -5.04 -24.56 1.17
C SER A 108 -5.27 -25.87 0.39
N VAL A 109 -5.07 -25.85 -0.93
CA VAL A 109 -5.22 -27.04 -1.79
C VAL A 109 -4.15 -28.08 -1.46
N VAL A 110 -2.90 -27.63 -1.27
CA VAL A 110 -1.79 -28.52 -0.88
C VAL A 110 -2.08 -29.19 0.47
N LEU A 111 -2.45 -28.40 1.49
CA LEU A 111 -2.75 -28.89 2.83
C LEU A 111 -3.91 -29.92 2.84
N ASN A 112 -4.96 -29.68 2.04
CA ASN A 112 -6.10 -30.59 1.97
C ASN A 112 -5.82 -31.86 1.13
N SER A 113 -4.88 -31.78 0.18
CA SER A 113 -4.50 -32.93 -0.68
C SER A 113 -3.53 -33.91 -0.02
N SER A 114 -2.72 -33.48 0.96
CA SER A 114 -1.76 -34.33 1.68
C SER A 114 -2.37 -35.11 2.86
N GLY A 115 -3.67 -34.95 3.12
CA GLY A 115 -4.41 -35.64 4.19
C GLY A 115 -5.18 -36.89 3.75
N LYS A 116 -4.90 -37.43 2.56
CA LYS A 116 -5.51 -38.67 2.04
C LYS A 116 -4.47 -39.73 1.72
#